data_AF-A0ABD0NC14-F1
#
_entry.id   AF-A0ABD0NC14-F1
#
_cell.length_a   1.000
_cell.length_b   1.000
_cell.length_c   1.000
_cell.angle_alpha   90.00
_cell.angle_beta   90.00
_cell.angle_gamma   90.00
#
_symmetry.space_group_name_H-M   'P 1'
#
loop_
_entity.id
_entity.type
_entity.pdbx_description
1 polymer ?
#
loop_
_entity_poly.entity_id
_entity_poly.type
_entity_poly.pdbx_seq_one_letter_code
_entity_poly.pdbx_strand_id
1 'polypeptide(L)' 'RIGTDSKYEQEGKVQFVIDAVYAMAHALHNMQKELCPDQSGVCGEMEHAGGKKLLKYIRSVSFNGESTKAHNIR' A
#
# COMPACT_ATOMS: atom_id res chain seq x y z
N ARG A 1 18.95 21.14 3.19
CA ARG A 1 19.73 20.88 1.96
C ARG A 1 20.93 20.03 2.38
N ILE A 2 20.89 18.73 2.12
CA ILE A 2 21.91 17.77 2.56
C ILE A 2 23.10 17.83 1.60
N GLY A 3 24.29 17.70 2.17
CA GLY A 3 25.58 18.13 1.66
C GLY A 3 26.11 17.39 0.44
N THR A 4 26.87 18.17 -0.33
CA THR A 4 27.58 17.85 -1.56
C THR A 4 28.85 17.04 -1.29
N ASP A 5 28.75 15.79 -0.86
CA ASP A 5 29.87 14.81 -0.90
C ASP A 5 29.43 13.35 -0.70
N SER A 6 28.29 12.95 -1.28
CA SER A 6 27.86 11.55 -1.31
C SER A 6 27.99 11.01 -2.74
N LYS A 7 28.90 10.04 -2.98
CA LYS A 7 29.03 9.28 -4.25
C LYS A 7 27.87 8.31 -4.53
N TYR A 8 26.73 8.46 -3.86
CA TYR A 8 25.57 7.61 -4.01
C TYR A 8 24.39 8.45 -4.49
N GLU A 9 24.05 8.33 -5.77
CA GLU A 9 22.76 8.81 -6.27
C GLU A 9 21.70 7.82 -5.82
N GLN A 10 20.83 8.25 -4.93
CA GLN A 10 19.66 7.47 -4.56
C GLN A 10 18.81 7.32 -5.83
N GLU A 11 18.54 6.09 -6.25
CA GLU A 11 17.68 5.86 -7.42
C GLU A 11 16.37 6.60 -7.19
N GLY A 12 16.04 7.54 -8.08
CA GLY A 12 14.84 8.40 -8.00
C GLY A 12 13.51 7.65 -8.12
N LYS A 13 13.50 6.34 -7.85
CA LYS A 13 12.36 5.43 -7.93
C LYS A 13 12.08 4.66 -6.63
N VAL A 14 12.93 4.77 -5.61
CA VAL A 14 12.72 4.08 -4.32
C VAL A 14 11.37 4.44 -3.70
N GLN A 15 10.94 5.70 -3.86
CA GLN A 15 9.64 6.17 -3.37
C GLN A 15 8.46 5.44 -4.05
N PHE A 16 8.57 5.06 -5.33
CA PHE A 16 7.52 4.27 -6.00
C PHE A 16 7.38 2.87 -5.39
N VAL A 17 8.48 2.26 -4.95
CA VAL A 17 8.46 0.96 -4.29
C VAL A 17 7.81 1.08 -2.91
N ILE A 18 8.17 2.12 -2.16
CA ILE A 18 7.58 2.42 -0.86
C ILE A 18 6.06 2.63 -1.00
N ASP A 19 5.64 3.49 -1.92
CA ASP A 19 4.23 3.78 -2.17
C ASP A 19 3.46 2.51 -2.62
N ALA A 20 4.06 1.65 -3.44
CA ALA A 20 3.45 0.38 -3.85
C ALA A 20 3.22 -0.58 -2.68
N VAL A 21 4.20 -0.71 -1.77
CA VAL A 21 4.07 -1.55 -0.58
C VAL A 21 3.03 -0.98 0.39
N TYR A 22 3.05 0.33 0.61
CA TYR A 22 2.05 1.00 1.45
C TYR A 22 0.63 0.84 0.87
N ALA A 23 0.47 0.95 -0.45
CA ALA A 23 -0.82 0.72 -1.09
C ALA A 23 -1.37 -0.68 -0.81
N MET A 24 -0.52 -1.70 -0.88
CA MET A 24 -0.91 -3.08 -0.57
C MET A 24 -1.28 -3.25 0.91
N ALA A 25 -0.51 -2.65 1.82
CA ALA A 25 -0.79 -2.67 3.25
C ALA A 25 -2.15 -2.03 3.57
N HIS A 26 -2.44 -0.87 2.98
CA HIS A 26 -3.74 -0.21 3.11
C HIS A 26 -4.89 -1.04 2.52
N ALA A 27 -4.68 -1.71 1.39
CA ALA A 27 -5.69 -2.58 0.78
C ALA A 27 -6.06 -3.75 1.69
N LEU A 28 -5.04 -4.44 2.23
CA LEU A 28 -5.23 -5.55 3.16
C LEU A 28 -5.87 -5.11 4.47
N HIS A 29 -5.49 -3.94 4.99
CA HIS A 29 -6.10 -3.36 6.19
C HIS A 29 -7.59 -3.06 6.00
N ASN A 30 -7.94 -2.46 4.86
CA ASN A 30 -9.35 -2.16 4.55
C ASN A 30 -10.16 -3.46 4.37
N MET A 31 -9.59 -4.46 3.71
CA MET A 31 -10.21 -5.78 3.59
C MET A 31 -10.41 -6.45 4.95
N GLN A 32 -9.42 -6.38 5.84
CA GLN A 32 -9.50 -6.96 7.18
C GLN A 32 -10.59 -6.30 8.01
N LYS A 33 -10.68 -4.97 7.99
CA LYS A 33 -11.72 -4.24 8.72
C LYS A 33 -13.13 -4.58 8.27
N GLU A 34 -13.32 -4.85 6.97
CA GLU A 34 -14.64 -5.16 6.41
C GLU A 34 -15.02 -6.63 6.61
N LEU A 35 -14.07 -7.57 6.45
CA LEU A 35 -14.34 -9.01 6.51
C LEU A 35 -14.16 -9.62 7.90
N CYS A 36 -13.32 -9.00 8.75
CA CYS A 36 -12.89 -9.55 10.02
C CYS A 36 -13.02 -8.52 11.18
N PRO A 37 -14.22 -7.94 11.43
CA PRO A 37 -14.37 -6.80 12.37
C PRO A 37 -13.93 -7.11 13.80
N ASP A 38 -14.07 -8.36 14.26
CA ASP A 38 -13.79 -8.78 15.64
C ASP A 38 -12.60 -9.74 15.77
N GLN A 39 -11.80 -9.90 14.71
CA GLN A 39 -10.67 -10.81 14.70
C GLN A 39 -9.37 -10.06 14.39
N SER A 40 -8.32 -10.35 15.15
CA SER A 40 -6.97 -9.91 14.82
C SER A 40 -6.35 -10.84 13.78
N GLY A 41 -5.60 -10.27 12.85
CA GLY A 41 -4.95 -11.03 11.77
C GLY A 41 -5.88 -11.33 10.60
N VAL A 42 -5.55 -12.39 9.87
CA VAL A 42 -6.29 -12.83 8.67
C VAL A 42 -7.36 -13.83 9.09
N CYS A 43 -8.61 -13.57 8.74
CA CYS A 43 -9.70 -14.52 8.97
C CYS A 43 -9.99 -15.38 7.73
N GLY A 44 -10.78 -16.45 7.88
CA GLY A 44 -11.10 -17.37 6.78
C GLY A 44 -11.69 -16.67 5.55
N GLU A 45 -12.50 -15.63 5.72
CA GLU A 45 -13.05 -14.85 4.60
C GLU A 45 -11.96 -14.13 3.78
N MET A 46 -10.86 -13.72 4.43
CA MET A 46 -9.70 -13.11 3.75
C MET A 46 -8.82 -14.17 3.08
N GLU A 47 -8.61 -15.34 3.70
CA GLU A 47 -7.84 -16.43 3.09
C GLU A 47 -8.50 -16.92 1.78
N HIS A 48 -9.84 -16.95 1.77
CA HIS A 48 -10.63 -17.32 0.60
C HIS A 48 -11.02 -16.12 -0.28
N ALA A 49 -10.60 -14.89 0.07
CA ALA A 49 -10.79 -13.69 -0.75
C ALA A 49 -9.88 -13.76 -1.98
N GLY A 50 -10.27 -14.54 -2.98
CA GLY A 50 -9.50 -14.70 -4.22
C GLY A 50 -9.14 -13.36 -4.88
N GLY A 51 -8.18 -13.39 -5.82
CA GLY A 51 -7.52 -12.19 -6.34
C GLY A 51 -8.44 -11.08 -6.88
N LYS A 52 -9.64 -11.40 -7.39
CA LYS A 52 -10.62 -10.38 -7.83
C LYS A 52 -11.10 -9.49 -6.69
N LYS A 53 -11.32 -10.06 -5.50
CA LYS A 53 -11.78 -9.32 -4.32
C LYS A 53 -10.65 -8.43 -3.80
N LEU A 54 -9.43 -8.97 -3.69
CA LEU A 54 -8.24 -8.20 -3.33
C LEU A 54 -7.96 -7.04 -4.30
N LEU A 55 -8.09 -7.27 -5.61
CA LEU A 55 -7.89 -6.25 -6.64
C LEU A 55 -8.86 -5.07 -6.48
N LYS A 56 -10.09 -5.31 -6.01
CA LYS A 56 -11.05 -4.24 -5.71
C LYS A 56 -10.53 -3.33 -4.59
N TYR A 57 -9.98 -3.92 -3.52
CA TYR A 57 -9.40 -3.14 -2.42
C TYR A 57 -8.18 -2.34 -2.89
N ILE A 58 -7.24 -2.97 -3.62
CA ILE A 58 -6.06 -2.29 -4.16
C ILE A 58 -6.44 -1.05 -5.00
N ARG A 59 -7.44 -1.16 -5.87
CA ARG A 59 -7.93 -0.05 -6.72
C ARG A 59 -8.67 1.05 -5.95
N SER A 60 -9.14 0.76 -4.73
CA SER A 60 -9.87 1.71 -3.89
C SER A 60 -9.00 2.43 -2.85
N VAL A 61 -7.72 2.06 -2.74
CA VAL A 61 -6.82 2.67 -1.77
C VAL A 61 -6.48 4.10 -2.17
N SER A 62 -6.59 5.01 -1.20
CA SER A 62 -6.11 6.39 -1.27
C SER A 62 -5.40 6.72 0.02
N PHE A 63 -4.12 7.09 -0.05
CA PHE A 63 -3.32 7.55 1.08
C PHE A 63 -2.35 8.65 0.63
N ASN A 64 -1.93 9.48 1.58
CA ASN A 64 -0.94 10.52 1.32
C ASN A 64 0.45 9.89 1.47
N GLY A 65 1.11 9.56 0.35
CA GLY A 65 2.53 9.21 0.34
C GLY A 65 3.43 10.44 0.56
N GLU A 66 4.70 10.23 0.86
CA GLU A 66 5.69 11.32 1.00
C GLU A 66 5.93 12.06 -0.33
N SER A 67 5.70 11.38 -1.45
CA SER A 67 5.42 12.01 -2.74
C SER A 67 4.04 12.66 -2.66
N THR A 68 3.95 13.98 -2.64
CA THR A 68 2.71 14.79 -2.56
C THR A 68 1.80 14.70 -3.80
N LYS A 69 1.65 13.52 -4.40
CA LYS A 69 0.59 13.18 -5.35
C LYS A 69 -0.28 12.12 -4.69
N ALA A 70 -1.58 12.41 -4.59
CA ALA A 70 -2.58 11.39 -4.31
C ALA A 70 -2.45 10.32 -5.40
N HIS A 71 -1.74 9.24 -5.08
CA HIS A 71 -1.56 8.11 -5.98
C HIS A 71 -2.83 7.27 -5.92
N ASN A 72 -3.82 7.66 -6.74
CA ASN A 72 -4.85 6.71 -7.14
C ASN A 72 -4.15 5.69 -8.02
N ILE A 73 -4.01 4.45 -7.53
CA ILE A 73 -3.58 3.32 -8.36
C ILE A 73 -4.72 3.03 -9.34
N ARG A 74 -4.75 3.78 -10.45
CA ARG A 74 -5.69 3.59 -11.53
C ARG A 74 -5.11 2.62 -12.55
#